data_AF-A0AAU0Y9W6-F1
#
_entry.id   AF-A0AAU0Y9W6-F1
#
_cell.length_a   1.000
_cell.length_b   1.000
_cell.length_c   1.000
_cell.angle_alpha   90.00
_cell.angle_beta   90.00
_cell.angle_gamma   90.00
#
_symmetry.space_group_name_H-M   'P 1'
#
loop_
_entity.id
_entity.type
_entity.pdbx_description
1 polymer ?
#
loop_
_entity_poly.entity_id
_entity_poly.type
_entity_poly.pdbx_seq_one_letter_code
_entity_poly.pdbx_strand_id
1 'polypeptide(L)' 'MEDLTDAQRLDRFARKYAHDGCQVREVRRVPHDSLSGYAWSVRFTENL' A
#
# COMPACT_ATOMS: atom_id res chain seq x y z
N MET A 1 11.27 8.20 -11.74
CA MET A 1 10.02 7.76 -11.10
C MET A 1 10.14 8.19 -9.66
N GLU A 2 9.42 9.23 -9.26
CA GLU A 2 9.63 9.93 -7.97
C GLU A 2 9.65 8.96 -6.78
N ASP A 3 10.68 9.07 -5.93
CA ASP A 3 10.76 8.38 -4.65
C ASP A 3 9.70 8.95 -3.71
N LEU A 4 8.46 8.50 -3.89
CA LEU A 4 7.37 8.79 -2.97
C LEU A 4 7.80 8.35 -1.58
N THR A 5 7.67 9.23 -0.59
CA THR A 5 7.93 8.88 0.81
C THR A 5 6.90 7.87 1.30
N ASP A 6 7.21 7.15 2.38
CA ASP A 6 6.31 6.14 2.93
C ASP A 6 4.93 6.71 3.27
N ALA A 7 4.88 7.96 3.77
CA ALA A 7 3.63 8.67 4.02
C ALA A 7 2.82 8.95 2.74
N GLN A 8 3.48 9.35 1.65
CA GLN A 8 2.81 9.58 0.36
C GLN A 8 2.30 8.29 -0.26
N ARG A 9 3.03 7.18 -0.10
CA ARG A 9 2.56 5.85 -0.52
C ARG A 9 1.36 5.44 0.30
N LEU A 10 1.44 5.53 1.63
CA LEU A 10 0.35 5.21 2.53
C LEU A 10 -0.91 5.98 2.14
N ASP A 11 -0.82 7.28 1.96
CA ASP A 11 -1.94 8.15 1.55
C ASP A 11 -2.50 7.78 0.17
N ARG A 12 -1.64 7.50 -0.81
CA ARG A 12 -2.07 7.07 -2.15
C ARG A 12 -2.87 5.77 -2.10
N PHE A 13 -2.41 4.80 -1.32
CA PHE A 13 -3.09 3.51 -1.15
C PHE A 13 -4.35 3.67 -0.28
N ALA A 14 -4.31 4.47 0.77
CA ALA A 14 -5.48 4.78 1.60
C ALA A 14 -6.60 5.37 0.75
N ARG A 15 -6.31 6.35 -0.12
CA ARG A 15 -7.29 6.91 -1.05
C ARG A 15 -7.80 5.89 -2.08
N LYS A 16 -6.97 4.94 -2.50
CA LYS A 16 -7.38 3.86 -3.42
C LYS A 16 -8.39 2.90 -2.78
N TYR A 17 -8.21 2.57 -1.51
CA TYR A 17 -9.03 1.59 -0.78
C TYR A 17 -10.08 2.23 0.15
N ALA A 18 -10.16 3.56 0.21
CA ALA A 18 -11.12 4.29 1.04
C ALA A 18 -12.59 3.96 0.72
N HIS A 19 -12.89 3.52 -0.51
CA HIS A 19 -14.25 3.12 -0.89
C HIS A 19 -14.69 1.79 -0.27
N ASP A 20 -13.76 0.96 0.18
CA ASP A 20 -14.02 -0.41 0.62
C ASP A 20 -14.31 -0.48 2.13
N GLY A 21 -14.38 0.67 2.82
CA GLY A 21 -14.47 0.74 4.28
C GLY A 21 -13.20 0.29 5.01
N CYS A 22 -12.15 -0.09 4.26
CA CYS A 22 -10.90 -0.57 4.79
C CYS A 22 -9.92 0.59 5.04
N GLN A 23 -9.37 0.67 6.26
CA GLN A 23 -8.31 1.63 6.56
C GLN A 23 -6.93 1.01 6.31
N VAL A 24 -6.14 1.61 5.40
CA VAL A 24 -4.76 1.19 5.16
C VAL A 24 -3.86 1.64 6.32
N ARG A 25 -3.20 0.70 6.99
CA ARG A 25 -2.25 0.98 8.10
C ARG A 25 -0.79 0.93 7.70
N GLU A 26 -0.46 0.08 6.73
CA GLU A 26 0.93 -0.13 6.32
C GLU A 26 0.99 -0.44 4.83
N VAL A 27 1.94 0.17 4.14
CA VAL A 27 2.25 -0.13 2.74
C VAL A 27 3.75 -0.33 2.65
N ARG A 28 4.17 -1.55 2.34
CA ARG A 28 5.59 -1.88 2.19
C ARG A 28 5.88 -2.46 0.83
N ARG A 29 7.04 -2.09 0.29
CA ARG A 29 7.57 -2.70 -0.93
C ARG A 29 8.17 -4.06 -0.58
N VAL A 30 7.71 -5.12 -1.24
CA VAL A 30 8.24 -6.47 -1.09
C VAL A 30 8.90 -6.91 -2.41
N PRO A 31 10.04 -7.60 -2.36
CA PRO A 31 10.60 -8.23 -3.56
C PRO A 31 9.61 -9.26 -4.07
N HIS A 32 9.32 -9.24 -5.36
CA HIS A 32 8.42 -10.21 -5.97
C HIS A 32 9.24 -11.17 -6.84
N ASP A 33 9.55 -12.35 -6.30
CA ASP A 33 10.50 -13.28 -6.92
C ASP A 33 10.07 -13.75 -8.33
N SER A 34 8.76 -13.80 -8.59
CA SER A 34 8.19 -14.30 -9.85
C SER A 34 8.00 -13.25 -10.94
N LEU A 35 8.16 -11.95 -10.63
CA LEU A 35 8.08 -10.85 -11.60
C LEU A 35 9.28 -9.97 -11.33
N SER A 36 10.30 -9.95 -12.20
CA SER A 36 11.51 -9.12 -12.03
C SER A 36 11.16 -7.66 -11.72
N GLY A 37 11.00 -7.36 -10.43
CA GLY A 37 10.25 -6.20 -9.98
C GLY A 37 9.86 -6.30 -8.50
N TYR A 38 8.96 -5.41 -8.10
CA TYR A 38 8.53 -5.27 -6.71
C TYR A 38 7.00 -5.30 -6.63
N ALA A 39 6.47 -5.90 -5.58
CA ALA A 39 5.07 -5.84 -5.24
C ALA A 39 4.86 -4.93 -4.02
N TRP A 40 3.61 -4.50 -3.83
CA TRP A 40 3.20 -3.71 -2.67
C TRP A 40 2.37 -4.59 -1.75
N SER A 41 2.88 -4.84 -0.54
CA SER A 41 2.11 -5.47 0.53
C SER A 41 1.38 -4.37 1.29
N VAL A 42 0.05 -4.44 1.31
CA VAL A 42 -0.82 -3.46 1.96
C VAL A 42 -1.52 -4.16 3.11
N ARG A 43 -1.38 -3.64 4.33
CA ARG A 43 -2.14 -4.11 5.50
C ARG A 43 -3.30 -3.18 5.78
N PHE A 44 -4.47 -3.77 5.90
CA PHE A 44 -5.71 -3.10 6.25
C PHE A 44 -6.07 -3.40 7.69
N THR A 45 -6.78 -2.47 8.33
CA THR A 45 -7.60 -2.77 9.50
C THR A 45 -9.06 -2.75 9.08
N GLU A 46 -9.74 -3.86 9.35
CA GLU A 46 -11.20 -3.92 9.32
C GLU A 46 -11.70 -3.04 10.48
N ASN A 47 -12.55 -2.06 10.15
CA ASN A 47 -13.23 -1.28 11.16
C ASN A 47 -14.47 -2.09 11.58
N LEU A 48 -14.30 -2.88 12.66
CA LEU A 48 -15.36 -3.61 13.36
C LEU A 48 -16.53 -2.69 13.74
#